data_AF-A0A150UYQ7-F1
#
_entry.id   AF-A0A150UYQ7-F1
#
_cell.length_a   1.000
_cell.length_b   1.000
_cell.length_c   1.000
_cell.angle_alpha   90.00
_cell.angle_beta   90.00
_cell.angle_gamma   90.00
#
_symmetry.space_group_name_H-M   'P 1'
#
loop_
_entity.id
_entity.type
_entity.pdbx_description
1 polymer ?
#
loop_
_entity_poly.entity_id
_entity_poly.type
_entity_poly.pdbx_seq_one_letter_code
_entity_poly.pdbx_strand_id
1 'polypeptide(L)'
;RLLHYQKEQQVISLIRRQCELCLPLTPRIVSNVVAQLAGRQPQNKLCSRFVKRRKDSLDSTYHYTLDITHYKADTRSSYSR
;
A
#
# COMPACT_ATOMS: atom_id res chain seq x y z
N ARG A 1 15.11 3.47 8.08
CA ARG A 1 13.82 2.76 8.00
C ARG A 1 12.74 3.65 8.63
N LEU A 2 11.51 3.69 8.10
CA LEU A 2 10.46 4.58 8.63
C LEU A 2 9.62 3.91 9.75
N LEU A 3 9.48 2.59 9.70
CA LEU A 3 8.79 1.77 10.70
C LEU A 3 9.74 0.72 11.30
N HIS A 4 9.50 0.37 12.56
CA HIS A 4 10.10 -0.81 13.20
C HIS A 4 9.43 -2.09 12.70
N TYR A 5 10.15 -3.22 12.78
CA TYR A 5 9.67 -4.53 12.30
C TYR A 5 8.27 -4.90 12.83
N GLN A 6 7.99 -4.65 14.11
CA GLN A 6 6.68 -4.91 14.71
C GLN A 6 5.55 -4.08 14.07
N LYS A 7 5.79 -2.79 13.81
CA LYS A 7 4.82 -1.92 13.13
C LYS A 7 4.64 -2.31 11.67
N GLU A 8 5.70 -2.76 10.99
CA GLU A 8 5.56 -3.31 9.64
C GLU A 8 4.65 -4.55 9.62
N GLN A 9 4.79 -5.45 10.59
CA GLN A 9 3.93 -6.65 10.69
C GLN A 9 2.47 -6.29 10.94
N GLN A 10 2.18 -5.27 11.74
CA GLN A 10 0.81 -4.76 11.94
C GLN A 10 0.19 -4.23 10.64
N VAL A 11 0.99 -3.56 9.78
CA VAL A 11 0.50 -3.09 8.48
C VAL A 11 0.24 -4.26 7.54
N ILE A 12 1.11 -5.26 7.53
CA ILE A 12 0.95 -6.47 6.70
C ILE A 12 -0.31 -7.24 7.12
N SER A 13 -0.54 -7.45 8.42
CA SER A 13 -1.72 -8.18 8.89
C SER A 13 -3.02 -7.45 8.54
N LEU A 14 -3.02 -6.12 8.63
CA LEU A 14 -4.17 -5.30 8.25
C LEU A 14 -4.45 -5.41 6.74
N ILE A 15 -3.42 -5.35 5.90
CA ILE A 15 -3.56 -5.55 4.45
C ILE A 15 -4.12 -6.94 4.13
N ARG A 16 -3.57 -7.99 4.75
CA ARG A 16 -4.02 -9.37 4.52
C ARG A 16 -5.47 -9.57 4.92
N ARG A 17 -5.86 -9.12 6.12
CA ARG A 17 -7.24 -9.18 6.60
C ARG A 17 -8.21 -8.48 5.65
N GLN A 18 -7.82 -7.34 5.08
CA GLN A 18 -8.69 -6.63 4.15
C GLN A 18 -8.78 -7.31 2.78
N CYS A 19 -7.73 -8.00 2.35
CA CYS A 19 -7.78 -8.85 1.15
C CYS A 19 -8.67 -10.08 1.36
N GLU A 20 -8.63 -10.70 2.55
CA GLU A 20 -9.54 -11.79 2.92
C GLU A 20 -11.02 -11.35 2.89
N LEU A 21 -11.29 -10.08 3.20
CA LEU A 21 -12.62 -9.46 3.09
C LEU A 21 -12.96 -8.98 1.67
N CYS A 22 -12.16 -9.32 0.65
CA CYS A 22 -12.29 -8.86 -0.73
C CYS A 22 -12.26 -7.32 -0.88
N LEU A 23 -11.65 -6.61 0.07
CA LEU A 23 -11.56 -5.15 0.13
C LEU A 23 -10.09 -4.70 0.23
N PRO A 24 -9.26 -4.94 -0.80
CA PRO A 24 -7.85 -4.60 -0.76
C PRO A 24 -7.63 -3.10 -0.55
N LEU A 25 -6.74 -2.77 0.39
CA LEU A 25 -6.43 -1.38 0.74
C LEU A 25 -5.70 -0.69 -0.40
N THR A 26 -6.09 0.54 -0.72
CA THR A 26 -5.36 1.32 -1.71
C THR A 26 -4.01 1.79 -1.16
N PRO A 27 -3.02 2.06 -2.03
CA PRO A 27 -1.70 2.55 -1.60
C PRO A 27 -1.77 3.82 -0.76
N ARG A 28 -2.77 4.68 -1.03
CA ARG A 28 -3.04 5.90 -0.27
C ARG A 28 -3.47 5.61 1.17
N ILE A 29 -4.35 4.64 1.36
CA ILE A 29 -4.80 4.25 2.71
C ILE A 29 -3.63 3.61 3.48
N VAL A 30 -2.86 2.73 2.83
CA VAL A 30 -1.65 2.14 3.44
C VAL A 30 -0.66 3.24 3.83
N SER A 31 -0.44 4.23 2.96
CA SER A 31 0.42 5.39 3.27
C SER A 31 -0.06 6.16 4.49
N ASN A 32 -1.37 6.41 4.61
CA ASN A 32 -1.96 7.12 5.75
C ASN A 32 -1.80 6.33 7.06
N VAL A 33 -2.04 5.01 7.03
CA VAL A 33 -1.85 4.13 8.19
C VAL A 33 -0.39 4.14 8.62
N VAL A 34 0.54 4.04 7.67
CA VAL A 34 1.98 4.13 7.94
C VAL A 34 2.35 5.50 8.51
N ALA A 35 1.76 6.59 8.00
CA ALA A 35 2.00 7.94 8.49
C ALA A 35 1.57 8.10 9.96
N GLN A 36 0.39 7.59 10.30
CA GLN A 36 -0.14 7.58 11.66
C GLN A 36 0.75 6.76 12.60
N LEU A 37 1.15 5.55 12.19
CA LEU A 37 2.02 4.69 13.00
C LEU A 37 3.43 5.24 13.18
N ALA A 38 3.95 5.98 12.19
CA ALA A 38 5.29 6.57 12.22
C ALA A 38 5.31 7.97 12.86
N GLY A 39 4.16 8.60 13.08
CA GLY A 39 4.07 9.99 13.54
C GLY A 39 4.60 11.02 12.53
N ARG A 40 4.80 10.62 11.26
CA ARG A 40 5.33 11.49 10.21
C ARG A 40 4.90 11.01 8.82
N GLN A 41 4.79 11.93 7.88
CA GLN A 41 4.47 11.60 6.49
C GLN A 41 5.56 10.71 5.87
N PRO A 42 5.20 9.54 5.32
CA PRO A 42 6.12 8.70 4.57
C PRO A 42 6.57 9.41 3.28
N GLN A 43 7.84 9.23 2.89
CA GLN A 43 8.32 9.70 1.59
C GLN A 43 7.51 9.08 0.45
N ASN A 44 7.31 9.82 -0.65
CA ASN A 44 6.51 9.41 -1.82
C ASN A 44 6.80 7.98 -2.34
N LYS A 45 8.02 7.47 -2.17
CA LYS A 45 8.43 6.13 -2.63
C LYS A 45 8.35 5.05 -1.56
N LEU A 46 7.75 5.32 -0.40
CA LEU A 46 7.75 4.38 0.71
C LEU A 46 6.82 3.20 0.47
N CYS A 47 5.59 3.44 -0.01
CA CYS A 47 4.66 2.35 -0.33
C CYS A 47 5.24 1.41 -1.37
N SER A 48 5.77 1.92 -2.47
CA SER A 48 6.42 1.10 -3.51
C SER A 48 7.64 0.34 -2.97
N ARG A 49 8.48 0.97 -2.13
CA ARG A 49 9.60 0.27 -1.46
C ARG A 49 9.12 -0.77 -0.45
N PHE A 50 8.04 -0.53 0.27
CA PHE A 50 7.46 -1.46 1.24
C PHE A 50 6.89 -2.69 0.56
N VAL A 51 6.10 -2.49 -0.50
CA VAL A 51 5.53 -3.56 -1.33
C VAL A 51 6.64 -4.38 -1.98
N LYS A 52 7.68 -3.74 -2.54
CA LYS A 52 8.83 -4.46 -3.12
C LYS A 52 9.59 -5.30 -2.09
N ARG A 53 9.72 -4.82 -0.84
CA ARG A 53 10.40 -5.56 0.24
C ARG A 53 9.58 -6.71 0.82
N ARG A 54 8.26 -6.64 0.72
CA ARG A 54 7.32 -7.60 1.33
C ARG A 54 6.49 -8.33 0.28
N LYS A 55 7.00 -8.40 -0.95
CA LYS A 55 6.32 -9.04 -2.09
C LYS A 55 5.89 -10.47 -1.74
N ASP A 56 6.75 -11.22 -1.05
CA ASP A 56 6.46 -12.62 -0.68
C ASP A 56 5.45 -12.74 0.47
N SER A 57 5.19 -11.65 1.20
CA SER A 57 4.27 -11.63 2.34
C SER A 57 2.91 -10.99 2.01
N LEU A 58 2.80 -10.36 0.84
CA LEU A 58 1.60 -9.67 0.37
C LEU A 58 0.92 -10.54 -0.68
N ASP A 59 -0.42 -10.61 -0.61
CA ASP A 59 -1.20 -11.49 -1.49
C ASP A 59 -1.20 -11.00 -2.94
N SER A 60 -1.32 -11.94 -3.87
CA SER A 60 -1.57 -11.72 -5.30
C SER A 60 -2.74 -10.77 -5.55
N THR A 61 -3.82 -10.84 -4.75
CA THR A 61 -4.98 -9.94 -4.81
C THR A 61 -4.61 -8.48 -4.53
N TYR A 62 -3.70 -8.25 -3.59
CA TYR A 62 -3.20 -6.92 -3.27
C TYR A 62 -2.32 -6.36 -4.40
N HIS A 63 -1.50 -7.21 -5.02
CA HIS A 63 -0.70 -6.83 -6.18
C HIS A 63 -1.56 -6.48 -7.40
N TYR A 64 -2.59 -7.29 -7.68
CA TYR A 64 -3.53 -7.04 -8.76
C TYR A 64 -4.27 -5.70 -8.60
N THR A 65 -4.71 -5.38 -7.38
CA THR A 65 -5.40 -4.12 -7.11
C THR A 65 -4.48 -2.91 -7.13
N LEU A 66 -3.21 -3.08 -6.75
CA LEU A 66 -2.17 -2.08 -6.98
C LEU A 66 -2.04 -1.75 -8.47
N ASP A 67 -1.94 -2.76 -9.34
CA ASP A 67 -1.83 -2.56 -10.79
C ASP A 67 -3.07 -1.85 -11.37
N ILE A 68 -4.28 -2.23 -10.93
CA ILE A 68 -5.51 -1.51 -11.33
C ILE A 68 -5.46 -0.05 -10.89
N THR A 69 -5.04 0.23 -9.65
CA THR A 69 -4.96 1.63 -9.17
C THR A 69 -3.91 2.44 -9.93
N HIS A 70 -2.79 1.84 -10.30
CA HIS A 70 -1.77 2.49 -11.13
C HIS A 70 -2.29 2.79 -12.53
N TYR A 71 -2.87 1.79 -13.20
CA TYR A 71 -3.49 1.96 -14.52
C TYR A 71 -4.58 3.04 -14.53
N LYS A 72 -5.41 3.10 -13.50
CA LYS A 72 -6.44 4.14 -13.36
C LYS A 72 -5.86 5.53 -13.08
N ALA A 73 -4.74 5.63 -12.36
CA ALA A 73 -4.06 6.91 -12.14
C ALA A 73 -3.45 7.43 -13.45
N ASP A 74 -2.81 6.55 -14.22
CA ASP A 74 -2.19 6.89 -15.50
C ASP A 74 -3.23 7.29 -16.55
N THR A 75 -4.33 6.55 -16.64
CA THR A 75 -5.45 6.91 -17.54
C THR A 75 -6.20 8.16 -17.08
N ARG A 76 -6.24 8.51 -15.79
CA ARG A 76 -6.86 9.76 -15.33
C ARG A 76 -6.14 11.01 -15.84
N SER A 77 -4.83 10.93 -16.12
CA SER A 77 -4.08 12.01 -16.79
C SER A 77 -4.56 12.31 -18.21
N SER A 78 -5.26 11.36 -18.85
CA SER A 78 -5.81 11.56 -20.21
C SER A 78 -7.14 12.32 -20.23
N TYR A 79 -7.79 12.53 -19.08
CA TYR A 79 -9.05 13.27 -18.96
C TYR A 79 -8.86 14.76 -18.62
N SER A 80 -7.65 15.20 -18.26
CA SER A 80 -7.33 16.63 -18.19
C SER A 80 -7.07 17.15 -19.60
N ARG A 81 -8.17 17.52 -20.29
CA ARG A 81 -8.17 18.45 -21.42
C ARG A 81 -8.61 19.82 -20.93
#